data_AF-A0A0H2MMG2-F1
#
_entry.id   AF-A0A0H2MMG2-F1
#
_cell.length_a   1.000
_cell.length_b   1.000
_cell.length_c   1.000
_cell.angle_alpha   90.00
_cell.angle_beta   90.00
_cell.angle_gamma   90.00
#
_symmetry.space_group_name_H-M   'P 1'
#
loop_
_entity.id
_entity.type
_entity.pdbx_description
1 polymer ?
#
loop_
_entity_poly.entity_id
_entity_poly.type
_entity_poly.pdbx_seq_one_letter_code
_entity_poly.pdbx_strand_id
1 'polypeptide(L)'
;MATCAALLSSNSSAELLTAHHGMYEAENADAQNMFFYEQEGKQYLYSSWGVVPIEVNEKGEFKAVDPNIPLTGSFYHKDDQQYQSGRFQYSQFTSSFGRADKSSIEPDVALLFDDYWWNSLADVNNCDNKEWQADTHTRYNREVIESLIATSKDPNSKYANTDSLLIAKDGKLVIEEYFGGWRAEFPHTIQSISKSLTSLATGTAIKQKFIGGYQTKIADLIPSYSKLLQNEKSQLTLHHFLSMGAGLNWDEWSIPYENPNNVRAIEMASLDPVEFILDRDVAVQPGTQFQYNGGLVTVVGDIIAKKSSTKNLADYWQSSPINALCFRNAYMSMQAGGVSNAAGGAYMRPRDMLKVGQLVAQDGVWQQERILPEGWIERSTEKYLDTNDTDVSYGYYWWLSDAEVNGKTYSVTYGLGYGGQIVAVVNELNLVVARTAWQMAGPTPYQEMMQDYIIPAFTSVE
;
A
#
# COMPACT_ATOMS: atom_id res chain seq x y z
N MET A 1 -27.61 10.29 -32.25
CA MET A 1 -28.55 9.25 -31.76
C MET A 1 -28.09 7.90 -32.28
N ALA A 2 -27.25 7.22 -31.53
CA ALA A 2 -26.92 5.81 -31.68
C ALA A 2 -26.53 5.33 -30.28
N THR A 3 -27.54 4.88 -29.55
CA THR A 3 -27.47 4.25 -28.24
C THR A 3 -26.77 2.90 -28.36
N CYS A 4 -25.55 2.78 -27.83
CA CYS A 4 -25.00 1.48 -27.48
C CYS A 4 -25.39 1.20 -26.03
N ALA A 5 -26.63 0.73 -25.86
CA ALA A 5 -27.12 0.22 -24.60
C ALA A 5 -26.37 -1.09 -24.30
N ALA A 6 -25.67 -1.12 -23.17
CA ALA A 6 -25.13 -2.35 -22.60
C ALA A 6 -26.28 -3.36 -22.45
N LEU A 7 -26.21 -4.44 -23.22
CA LEU A 7 -27.04 -5.61 -23.03
C LEU A 7 -26.61 -6.26 -21.71
N LEU A 8 -27.37 -5.98 -20.65
CA LEU A 8 -27.48 -6.86 -19.50
C LEU A 8 -28.04 -8.21 -20.01
N SER A 9 -27.15 -9.12 -20.39
CA SER A 9 -27.52 -10.51 -20.60
C SER A 9 -27.61 -11.18 -19.23
N SER A 10 -28.82 -11.23 -18.68
CA SER A 10 -29.20 -12.28 -17.73
C SER A 10 -29.11 -13.62 -18.45
N ASN A 11 -27.97 -14.30 -18.31
CA ASN A 11 -27.89 -15.73 -18.55
C ASN A 11 -27.32 -16.38 -17.28
N SER A 12 -28.21 -17.10 -16.60
CA SER A 12 -27.86 -18.17 -15.67
C SER A 12 -27.04 -19.22 -16.42
N SER A 13 -25.72 -19.06 -16.44
CA SER A 13 -24.82 -20.20 -16.45
C SER A 13 -24.29 -20.31 -15.03
N ALA A 14 -24.65 -21.38 -14.33
CA ALA A 14 -23.74 -21.90 -13.32
C ALA A 14 -22.40 -22.05 -14.06
N GLU A 15 -21.47 -21.13 -13.82
CA GLU A 15 -20.07 -21.37 -14.16
C GLU A 15 -19.78 -22.76 -13.60
N LEU A 16 -19.32 -23.67 -14.46
CA LEU A 16 -18.73 -24.90 -14.00
C LEU A 16 -17.59 -24.47 -13.08
N LEU A 17 -17.86 -24.40 -11.77
CA LEU A 17 -16.82 -24.31 -10.76
C LEU A 17 -15.89 -25.47 -11.08
N THR A 18 -14.73 -25.16 -11.64
CA THR A 18 -13.72 -26.19 -11.87
C THR A 18 -13.39 -26.77 -10.49
N ALA A 19 -13.05 -28.05 -10.45
CA ALA A 19 -12.96 -28.80 -9.20
C ALA A 19 -12.02 -28.15 -8.15
N HIS A 20 -11.08 -27.32 -8.57
CA HIS A 20 -10.06 -26.70 -7.73
C HIS A 20 -10.29 -25.21 -7.43
N HIS A 21 -11.30 -24.54 -8.00
CA HIS A 21 -11.56 -23.14 -7.64
C HIS A 21 -12.11 -23.03 -6.22
N GLY A 22 -11.70 -21.99 -5.49
CA GLY A 22 -12.16 -21.71 -4.14
C GLY A 22 -11.03 -21.38 -3.15
N MET A 23 -11.43 -21.19 -1.90
CA MET A 23 -10.55 -20.89 -0.78
C MET A 23 -10.02 -22.18 -0.16
N TYR A 24 -8.73 -22.17 0.18
CA TYR A 24 -8.04 -23.25 0.85
C TYR A 24 -7.23 -22.70 2.02
N GLU A 25 -7.44 -23.29 3.19
CA GLU A 25 -6.72 -22.97 4.41
C GLU A 25 -5.50 -23.88 4.55
N ALA A 26 -4.37 -23.29 4.92
CA ALA A 26 -3.16 -24.05 5.17
C ALA A 26 -3.27 -24.86 6.46
N GLU A 27 -2.75 -26.08 6.47
CA GLU A 27 -2.79 -26.95 7.66
C GLU A 27 -1.77 -26.55 8.73
N ASN A 28 -0.74 -25.76 8.35
CA ASN A 28 0.29 -25.26 9.25
C ASN A 28 0.11 -23.75 9.46
N ALA A 29 0.22 -23.29 10.70
CA ALA A 29 0.05 -21.87 11.05
C ALA A 29 1.05 -20.93 10.33
N ASP A 30 2.23 -21.43 9.96
CA ASP A 30 3.25 -20.64 9.25
C ASP A 30 3.05 -20.60 7.73
N ALA A 31 2.04 -21.32 7.20
CA ALA A 31 1.77 -21.42 5.77
C ALA A 31 0.59 -20.51 5.35
N GLN A 32 0.63 -20.05 4.11
CA GLN A 32 -0.35 -19.10 3.60
C GLN A 32 -1.61 -19.77 3.09
N ASN A 33 -2.76 -19.17 3.41
CA ASN A 33 -4.04 -19.50 2.79
C ASN A 33 -4.04 -19.09 1.31
N MET A 34 -4.87 -19.77 0.52
CA MET A 34 -4.84 -19.70 -0.94
C MET A 34 -6.22 -19.59 -1.54
N PHE A 35 -6.37 -18.71 -2.52
CA PHE A 35 -7.57 -18.60 -3.32
C PHE A 35 -7.26 -18.90 -4.78
N PHE A 36 -7.85 -19.97 -5.29
CA PHE A 36 -7.72 -20.37 -6.70
C PHE A 36 -8.95 -19.94 -7.48
N TYR A 37 -8.75 -19.29 -8.62
CA TYR A 37 -9.84 -18.76 -9.44
C TYR A 37 -9.46 -18.67 -10.92
N GLU A 38 -10.46 -18.42 -11.75
CA GLU A 38 -10.30 -18.10 -13.16
C GLU A 38 -10.76 -16.67 -13.45
N GLN A 39 -10.09 -16.03 -14.40
CA GLN A 39 -10.48 -14.75 -14.96
C GLN A 39 -10.06 -14.72 -16.43
N GLU A 40 -11.01 -14.41 -17.31
CA GLU A 40 -10.79 -14.33 -18.77
C GLU A 40 -10.13 -15.61 -19.35
N GLY A 41 -10.52 -16.80 -18.85
CA GLY A 41 -9.99 -18.08 -19.30
C GLY A 41 -8.57 -18.41 -18.84
N LYS A 42 -7.99 -17.60 -17.94
CA LYS A 42 -6.70 -17.86 -17.28
C LYS A 42 -6.91 -18.18 -15.82
N GLN A 43 -6.09 -19.07 -15.29
CA GLN A 43 -6.18 -19.50 -13.89
C GLN A 43 -5.13 -18.79 -13.04
N TYR A 44 -5.50 -18.52 -11.80
CA TYR A 44 -4.72 -17.74 -10.87
C TYR A 44 -4.75 -18.35 -9.47
N LEU A 45 -3.64 -18.17 -8.76
CA LEU A 45 -3.53 -18.34 -7.32
C LEU A 45 -3.39 -16.94 -6.70
N TYR A 46 -4.19 -16.63 -5.69
CA TYR A 46 -4.03 -15.45 -4.84
C TYR A 46 -3.71 -15.86 -3.40
N SER A 47 -2.71 -15.21 -2.81
CA SER A 47 -2.36 -15.28 -1.39
C SER A 47 -1.89 -13.91 -0.89
N SER A 48 -1.52 -13.80 0.39
CA SER A 48 -0.93 -12.57 0.95
C SER A 48 0.40 -12.15 0.27
N TRP A 49 1.02 -13.04 -0.52
CA TRP A 49 2.22 -12.73 -1.31
C TRP A 49 1.91 -12.09 -2.67
N GLY A 50 0.66 -12.19 -3.14
CA GLY A 50 0.21 -11.61 -4.40
C GLY A 50 -0.55 -12.59 -5.26
N VAL A 51 -0.79 -12.17 -6.51
CA VAL A 51 -1.49 -12.95 -7.53
C VAL A 51 -0.47 -13.58 -8.48
N VAL A 52 -0.61 -14.88 -8.72
CA VAL A 52 0.26 -15.64 -9.61
C VAL A 52 -0.59 -16.33 -10.68
N PRO A 53 -0.35 -16.10 -11.98
CA PRO A 53 -0.94 -16.92 -13.03
C PRO A 53 -0.42 -18.35 -12.95
N ILE A 54 -1.32 -19.33 -13.02
CA ILE A 54 -0.98 -20.75 -12.91
C ILE A 54 -1.58 -21.56 -14.08
N GLU A 55 -0.97 -22.70 -14.35
CA GLU A 55 -1.54 -23.76 -15.19
C GLU A 55 -1.97 -24.92 -14.29
N VAL A 56 -3.16 -25.49 -14.51
CA VAL A 56 -3.65 -26.69 -13.83
C VAL A 56 -3.95 -27.75 -14.87
N ASN A 57 -3.37 -28.94 -14.74
CA ASN A 57 -3.59 -30.04 -15.68
C ASN A 57 -4.79 -30.92 -15.28
N GLU A 58 -5.16 -31.88 -16.14
CA GLU A 58 -6.30 -32.78 -15.92
C GLU A 58 -6.18 -33.67 -14.67
N LYS A 59 -4.97 -33.85 -14.14
CA LYS A 59 -4.73 -34.60 -12.90
C LYS A 59 -4.87 -33.73 -11.65
N GLY A 60 -5.08 -32.43 -11.80
CA GLY A 60 -5.10 -31.46 -10.70
C GLY A 60 -3.70 -31.06 -10.23
N GLU A 61 -2.65 -31.30 -11.03
CA GLU A 61 -1.32 -30.75 -10.74
C GLU A 61 -1.25 -29.32 -11.28
N PHE A 62 -0.64 -28.41 -10.52
CA PHE A 62 -0.51 -27.01 -10.88
C PHE A 62 0.91 -26.48 -10.76
N LYS A 63 1.21 -25.42 -11.52
CA LYS A 63 2.48 -24.69 -11.48
C LYS A 63 2.28 -23.24 -11.89
N ALA A 64 3.18 -22.36 -11.49
CA ALA A 64 3.22 -20.99 -12.03
C ALA A 64 3.47 -21.00 -13.55
N VAL A 65 2.85 -20.05 -14.25
CA VAL A 65 3.09 -19.81 -15.68
C VAL A 65 4.50 -19.25 -15.89
N ASP A 66 4.95 -18.33 -15.03
CA ASP A 66 6.32 -17.83 -15.05
C ASP A 66 7.28 -18.89 -14.46
N PRO A 67 8.22 -19.44 -15.25
CA PRO A 67 9.15 -20.45 -14.77
C PRO A 67 10.12 -19.95 -13.70
N ASN A 68 10.26 -18.63 -13.51
CA ASN A 68 11.10 -18.05 -12.46
C ASN A 68 10.41 -18.04 -11.09
N ILE A 69 9.10 -18.29 -11.04
CA ILE A 69 8.36 -18.45 -9.78
C ILE A 69 8.37 -19.94 -9.44
N PRO A 70 9.11 -20.38 -8.40
CA PRO A 70 9.30 -21.80 -8.09
C PRO A 70 8.10 -22.38 -7.34
N LEU A 71 6.90 -22.20 -7.89
CA LEU A 71 5.62 -22.62 -7.33
C LEU A 71 5.06 -23.81 -8.13
N THR A 72 4.84 -24.92 -7.43
CA THR A 72 4.17 -26.11 -7.97
C THR A 72 3.27 -26.74 -6.91
N GLY A 73 2.30 -27.56 -7.31
CA GLY A 73 1.48 -28.30 -6.36
C GLY A 73 0.52 -29.27 -7.02
N SER A 74 -0.34 -29.87 -6.21
CA SER A 74 -1.38 -30.79 -6.67
C SER A 74 -2.58 -30.78 -5.72
N PHE A 75 -3.77 -30.85 -6.30
CA PHE A 75 -5.01 -31.10 -5.58
C PHE A 75 -5.29 -32.60 -5.46
N TYR A 76 -5.89 -33.02 -4.36
CA TYR A 76 -6.29 -34.41 -4.13
C TYR A 76 -7.56 -34.47 -3.26
N HIS A 77 -8.08 -35.69 -3.05
CA HIS A 77 -9.34 -35.96 -2.35
C HIS A 77 -10.53 -35.21 -2.95
N LYS A 78 -11.07 -35.73 -4.06
CA LYS A 78 -12.23 -35.14 -4.74
C LYS A 78 -13.52 -35.63 -4.07
N ASP A 79 -14.33 -34.70 -3.59
CA ASP A 79 -15.67 -34.91 -3.03
C ASP A 79 -16.67 -33.98 -3.72
N ASP A 80 -17.83 -34.51 -4.12
CA ASP A 80 -18.86 -33.78 -4.88
C ASP A 80 -18.33 -32.90 -6.03
N GLN A 81 -17.44 -33.49 -6.83
CA GLN A 81 -16.75 -32.84 -7.95
C GLN A 81 -15.74 -31.73 -7.60
N GLN A 82 -15.46 -31.49 -6.32
CA GLN A 82 -14.48 -30.51 -5.86
C GLN A 82 -13.33 -31.17 -5.11
N TYR A 83 -12.11 -30.65 -5.28
CA TYR A 83 -10.96 -31.06 -4.50
C TYR A 83 -11.03 -30.47 -3.10
N GLN A 84 -10.96 -31.33 -2.10
CA GLN A 84 -11.05 -30.97 -0.69
C GLN A 84 -9.69 -30.72 -0.04
N SER A 85 -8.61 -31.09 -0.73
CA SER A 85 -7.26 -30.92 -0.20
C SER A 85 -6.25 -30.69 -1.30
N GLY A 86 -5.07 -30.24 -0.93
CA GLY A 86 -3.93 -30.17 -1.82
C GLY A 86 -2.63 -29.90 -1.09
N ARG A 87 -1.56 -29.87 -1.86
CA ARG A 87 -0.21 -29.56 -1.38
C ARG A 87 0.47 -28.67 -2.39
N PHE A 88 1.24 -27.71 -1.90
CA PHE A 88 2.10 -26.89 -2.74
C PHE A 88 3.54 -26.91 -2.24
N GLN A 89 4.44 -26.60 -3.15
CA GLN A 89 5.84 -26.36 -2.92
C GLN A 89 6.18 -24.98 -3.48
N TYR A 90 6.82 -24.15 -2.67
CA TYR A 90 7.42 -22.88 -3.08
C TYR A 90 8.89 -22.88 -2.71
N SER A 91 9.77 -22.98 -3.71
CA SER A 91 11.22 -23.18 -3.47
C SER A 91 11.47 -24.42 -2.57
N GLN A 92 12.07 -24.24 -1.39
CA GLN A 92 12.31 -25.30 -0.39
C GLN A 92 11.15 -25.49 0.59
N PHE A 93 10.17 -24.59 0.58
CA PHE A 93 9.02 -24.64 1.47
C PHE A 93 7.94 -25.55 0.87
N THR A 94 7.27 -26.31 1.72
CA THR A 94 6.18 -27.18 1.30
C THR A 94 5.11 -27.22 2.38
N SER A 95 3.85 -27.07 1.98
CA SER A 95 2.73 -27.16 2.91
C SER A 95 1.49 -27.78 2.26
N SER A 96 0.66 -28.37 3.09
CA SER A 96 -0.65 -28.91 2.74
C SER A 96 -1.75 -27.90 3.06
N PHE A 97 -2.89 -28.05 2.40
CA PHE A 97 -4.05 -27.19 2.59
C PHE A 97 -5.35 -28.00 2.44
N GLY A 98 -6.38 -27.57 3.19
CA GLY A 98 -7.75 -28.08 3.12
C GLY A 98 -8.69 -27.04 2.52
N ARG A 99 -9.72 -27.46 1.80
CA ARG A 99 -10.75 -26.54 1.29
C ARG A 99 -11.49 -25.91 2.47
N ALA A 100 -11.69 -24.60 2.42
CA ALA A 100 -12.47 -23.89 3.42
C ALA A 100 -13.97 -24.00 3.10
N ASP A 101 -14.75 -24.63 3.98
CA ASP A 101 -16.22 -24.74 3.89
C ASP A 101 -16.90 -23.39 4.25
N LYS A 102 -16.60 -22.33 3.51
CA LYS A 102 -17.29 -21.03 3.64
C LYS A 102 -18.26 -20.85 2.49
N SER A 103 -19.54 -20.68 2.83
CA SER A 103 -20.71 -20.79 1.96
C SER A 103 -20.95 -19.63 0.98
N SER A 104 -19.92 -18.86 0.63
CA SER A 104 -20.03 -17.82 -0.42
C SER A 104 -18.96 -18.04 -1.47
N ILE A 105 -19.40 -18.03 -2.73
CA ILE A 105 -18.59 -18.12 -3.95
C ILE A 105 -17.56 -16.97 -4.05
N GLU A 106 -17.66 -15.95 -3.19
CA GLU A 106 -16.67 -14.90 -3.02
C GLU A 106 -15.63 -15.25 -1.95
N PRO A 107 -14.32 -15.07 -2.25
CA PRO A 107 -13.29 -15.23 -1.24
C PRO A 107 -13.49 -14.21 -0.14
N ASP A 108 -13.63 -14.71 1.09
CA ASP A 108 -13.39 -13.88 2.27
C ASP A 108 -11.89 -13.57 2.31
N VAL A 109 -11.51 -12.48 1.64
CA VAL A 109 -10.11 -12.01 1.52
C VAL A 109 -9.46 -11.90 2.89
N ALA A 110 -10.23 -11.63 3.96
CA ALA A 110 -9.72 -11.59 5.31
C ALA A 110 -9.07 -12.90 5.74
N LEU A 111 -9.55 -14.05 5.23
CA LEU A 111 -8.95 -15.34 5.53
C LEU A 111 -7.51 -15.46 5.01
N LEU A 112 -7.14 -14.74 3.94
CA LEU A 112 -5.77 -14.74 3.42
C LEU A 112 -4.78 -14.00 4.34
N PHE A 113 -5.29 -13.20 5.27
CA PHE A 113 -4.54 -12.41 6.23
C PHE A 113 -4.88 -12.81 7.68
N ASP A 114 -5.58 -13.93 7.88
CA ASP A 114 -5.94 -14.46 9.20
C ASP A 114 -4.75 -15.23 9.81
N ASP A 115 -3.72 -14.46 10.16
CA ASP A 115 -2.46 -14.94 10.74
C ASP A 115 -1.96 -13.92 11.78
N TYR A 116 -1.19 -14.40 12.75
CA TYR A 116 -0.58 -13.63 13.83
C TYR A 116 0.13 -12.37 13.33
N TRP A 117 0.75 -12.42 12.16
CA TRP A 117 1.58 -11.34 11.63
C TRP A 117 0.80 -10.13 11.09
N TRP A 118 -0.53 -10.20 10.95
CA TRP A 118 -1.33 -9.14 10.34
C TRP A 118 -2.31 -8.53 11.33
N ASN A 119 -2.41 -7.20 11.31
CA ASN A 119 -3.49 -6.48 11.97
C ASN A 119 -4.34 -5.78 10.92
N SER A 120 -5.66 -5.86 11.06
CA SER A 120 -6.57 -5.13 10.18
C SER A 120 -6.46 -3.62 10.41
N LEU A 121 -6.41 -2.86 9.32
CA LEU A 121 -6.65 -1.42 9.29
C LEU A 121 -8.13 -1.09 9.06
N ALA A 122 -8.90 -2.08 8.62
CA ALA A 122 -10.32 -1.95 8.35
C ALA A 122 -11.16 -2.27 9.59
N ASP A 123 -12.12 -1.41 9.92
CA ASP A 123 -13.22 -1.71 10.83
C ASP A 123 -14.56 -1.43 10.13
N VAL A 124 -14.92 -2.34 9.21
CA VAL A 124 -16.07 -2.20 8.31
C VAL A 124 -17.42 -2.16 9.03
N ASN A 125 -17.49 -2.58 10.29
CA ASN A 125 -18.72 -2.57 11.07
C ASN A 125 -19.05 -1.19 11.63
N ASN A 126 -18.07 -0.28 11.67
CA ASN A 126 -18.17 1.02 12.34
C ASN A 126 -17.94 2.21 11.38
N CYS A 127 -18.09 2.01 10.07
CA CYS A 127 -17.91 3.09 9.08
C CYS A 127 -18.95 3.05 7.94
N ASP A 128 -19.21 4.21 7.31
CA ASP A 128 -20.12 4.33 6.16
C ASP A 128 -19.41 3.90 4.86
N ASN A 129 -19.67 2.68 4.42
CA ASN A 129 -19.04 2.06 3.27
C ASN A 129 -19.75 2.37 1.95
N LYS A 130 -20.14 3.64 1.72
CA LYS A 130 -20.67 4.04 0.41
C LYS A 130 -19.64 3.75 -0.67
N GLU A 131 -20.07 3.08 -1.73
CA GLU A 131 -19.23 2.86 -2.89
C GLU A 131 -18.74 4.19 -3.46
N TRP A 132 -17.49 4.20 -3.91
CA TRP A 132 -16.94 5.36 -4.58
C TRP A 132 -17.71 5.59 -5.87
N GLN A 133 -18.35 6.75 -5.99
CA GLN A 133 -19.09 7.13 -7.18
C GLN A 133 -18.16 7.21 -8.40
N ALA A 134 -18.50 6.44 -9.44
CA ALA A 134 -17.89 6.56 -10.75
C ALA A 134 -18.45 7.76 -11.53
N ASP A 135 -17.62 8.39 -12.37
CA ASP A 135 -18.02 9.44 -13.30
C ASP A 135 -17.60 9.10 -14.73
N THR A 136 -18.58 8.75 -15.55
CA THR A 136 -18.39 8.45 -16.97
C THR A 136 -18.50 9.69 -17.87
N HIS A 137 -18.79 10.87 -17.31
CA HIS A 137 -18.98 12.12 -18.05
C HIS A 137 -17.76 13.03 -18.00
N THR A 138 -16.82 12.79 -17.08
CA THR A 138 -15.55 13.51 -17.02
C THR A 138 -14.87 13.44 -18.39
N ARG A 139 -14.56 14.61 -18.95
CA ARG A 139 -13.82 14.70 -20.22
C ARG A 139 -12.33 14.62 -19.95
N TYR A 140 -11.64 13.78 -20.72
CA TYR A 140 -10.20 13.61 -20.74
C TYR A 140 -9.79 13.14 -22.14
N ASN A 141 -8.52 13.31 -22.50
CA ASN A 141 -7.97 12.74 -23.73
C ASN A 141 -7.88 11.20 -23.57
N ARG A 142 -8.84 10.50 -24.18
CA ARG A 142 -8.94 9.04 -24.09
C ARG A 142 -7.75 8.33 -24.74
N GLU A 143 -7.27 8.82 -25.88
CA GLU A 143 -6.16 8.19 -26.61
C GLU A 143 -4.89 8.14 -25.77
N VAL A 144 -4.61 9.20 -25.00
CA VAL A 144 -3.45 9.25 -24.09
C VAL A 144 -3.58 8.22 -22.95
N ILE A 145 -4.76 8.12 -22.34
CA ILE A 145 -5.01 7.13 -21.28
C ILE A 145 -4.99 5.70 -21.82
N GLU A 146 -5.61 5.45 -22.97
CA GLU A 146 -5.60 4.14 -23.63
C GLU A 146 -4.16 3.73 -23.99
N SER A 147 -3.32 4.68 -24.41
CA SER A 147 -1.90 4.45 -24.64
C SER A 147 -1.17 4.05 -23.35
N LEU A 148 -1.44 4.71 -22.22
CA LEU A 148 -0.86 4.33 -20.92
C LEU A 148 -1.32 2.92 -20.52
N ILE A 149 -2.61 2.61 -20.64
CA ILE A 149 -3.17 1.28 -20.34
C ILE A 149 -2.52 0.20 -21.21
N ALA A 150 -2.37 0.45 -22.52
CA ALA A 150 -1.70 -0.48 -23.43
C ALA A 150 -0.24 -0.69 -23.04
N THR A 151 0.45 0.39 -22.67
CA THR A 151 1.85 0.38 -22.23
C THR A 151 2.02 -0.33 -20.88
N SER A 152 1.02 -0.31 -20.01
CA SER A 152 0.99 -1.08 -18.75
C SER A 152 0.77 -2.59 -18.96
N LYS A 153 0.14 -2.97 -20.08
CA LYS A 153 -0.07 -4.38 -20.48
C LYS A 153 1.15 -4.99 -21.18
N ASP A 154 2.03 -4.18 -21.75
CA ASP A 154 3.21 -4.65 -22.46
C ASP A 154 4.32 -5.08 -21.47
N PRO A 155 4.73 -6.36 -21.45
CA PRO A 155 5.79 -6.83 -20.56
C PRO A 155 7.16 -6.23 -20.85
N ASN A 156 7.38 -5.61 -22.01
CA ASN A 156 8.64 -4.96 -22.38
C ASN A 156 8.68 -3.46 -22.09
N SER A 157 7.59 -2.92 -21.56
CA SER A 157 7.43 -1.50 -21.27
C SER A 157 8.05 -1.11 -19.93
N LYS A 158 8.42 0.17 -19.80
CA LYS A 158 8.80 0.79 -18.51
C LYS A 158 7.68 0.78 -17.46
N TYR A 159 6.44 0.53 -17.87
CA TYR A 159 5.26 0.36 -17.00
C TYR A 159 4.77 -1.10 -16.92
N ALA A 160 5.57 -2.07 -17.37
CA ALA A 160 5.29 -3.49 -17.20
C ALA A 160 5.04 -3.85 -15.71
N ASN A 161 4.39 -4.99 -15.49
CA ASN A 161 4.00 -5.48 -14.17
C ASN A 161 3.14 -4.48 -13.38
N THR A 162 2.38 -3.63 -14.08
CA THR A 162 1.30 -2.88 -13.44
C THR A 162 0.18 -3.85 -13.12
N ASP A 163 -0.32 -3.78 -11.89
CA ASP A 163 -1.37 -4.66 -11.36
C ASP A 163 -2.71 -3.92 -11.24
N SER A 164 -2.67 -2.61 -11.03
CA SER A 164 -3.84 -1.73 -11.13
C SER A 164 -3.46 -0.30 -11.51
N LEU A 165 -4.38 0.40 -12.17
CA LEU A 165 -4.32 1.84 -12.44
C LEU A 165 -5.70 2.45 -12.24
N LEU A 166 -5.83 3.33 -11.25
CA LEU A 166 -7.05 4.04 -10.94
C LEU A 166 -6.80 5.54 -10.96
N ILE A 167 -7.77 6.30 -11.48
CA ILE A 167 -7.71 7.77 -11.51
C ILE A 167 -9.05 8.32 -11.04
N ALA A 168 -9.00 9.20 -10.05
CA ALA A 168 -10.11 10.00 -9.58
C ALA A 168 -9.92 11.48 -9.96
N LYS A 169 -11.02 12.12 -10.37
CA LYS A 169 -11.08 13.54 -10.72
C LYS A 169 -12.28 14.15 -10.01
N ASP A 170 -12.07 15.28 -9.35
CA ASP A 170 -13.11 16.02 -8.60
C ASP A 170 -13.86 15.12 -7.60
N GLY A 171 -13.15 14.22 -6.92
CA GLY A 171 -13.73 13.33 -5.92
C GLY A 171 -14.43 12.09 -6.47
N LYS A 172 -14.40 11.83 -7.78
CA LYS A 172 -15.08 10.70 -8.41
C LYS A 172 -14.13 9.82 -9.22
N LEU A 173 -14.41 8.52 -9.25
CA LEU A 173 -13.61 7.55 -9.98
C LEU A 173 -13.87 7.66 -11.49
N VAL A 174 -12.83 7.90 -12.29
CA VAL A 174 -12.93 8.10 -13.74
C VAL A 174 -12.36 6.92 -14.52
N ILE A 175 -11.23 6.39 -14.07
CA ILE A 175 -10.55 5.24 -14.67
C ILE A 175 -10.28 4.21 -13.58
N GLU A 176 -10.54 2.95 -13.89
CA GLU A 176 -10.30 1.81 -13.03
C GLU A 176 -9.94 0.59 -13.87
N GLU A 177 -8.67 0.22 -13.84
CA GLU A 177 -8.12 -0.89 -14.59
C GLU A 177 -7.35 -1.83 -13.66
N TYR A 178 -7.56 -3.13 -13.85
CA TYR A 178 -6.86 -4.20 -13.16
C TYR A 178 -6.21 -5.12 -14.18
N PHE A 179 -5.03 -5.63 -13.85
CA PHE A 179 -4.20 -6.39 -14.76
C PHE A 179 -3.74 -7.69 -14.07
N GLY A 180 -3.24 -8.66 -14.85
CA GLY A 180 -2.53 -9.81 -14.27
C GLY A 180 -3.35 -10.71 -13.34
N GLY A 181 -4.69 -10.67 -13.42
CA GLY A 181 -5.61 -11.40 -12.52
C GLY A 181 -6.02 -10.63 -11.27
N TRP A 182 -5.43 -9.48 -11.00
CA TRP A 182 -5.85 -8.63 -9.88
C TRP A 182 -7.32 -8.18 -10.04
N ARG A 183 -7.97 -7.97 -8.89
CA ARG A 183 -9.39 -7.60 -8.78
C ARG A 183 -9.56 -6.45 -7.79
N ALA A 184 -10.70 -5.77 -7.85
CA ALA A 184 -10.99 -4.60 -7.03
C ALA A 184 -11.00 -4.88 -5.53
N GLU A 185 -11.31 -6.11 -5.14
CA GLU A 185 -11.41 -6.57 -3.77
C GLU A 185 -10.05 -6.93 -3.16
N PHE A 186 -9.04 -7.19 -4.00
CA PHE A 186 -7.75 -7.71 -3.57
C PHE A 186 -6.83 -6.58 -3.10
N PRO A 187 -6.37 -6.63 -1.84
CA PRO A 187 -5.31 -5.74 -1.42
C PRO A 187 -3.98 -6.12 -2.03
N HIS A 188 -3.25 -5.09 -2.42
CA HIS A 188 -1.86 -5.16 -2.85
C HIS A 188 -0.97 -4.61 -1.73
N THR A 189 0.28 -5.09 -1.65
CA THR A 189 1.27 -4.38 -0.83
C THR A 189 1.46 -2.96 -1.35
N ILE A 190 1.40 -1.97 -0.47
CA ILE A 190 1.67 -0.58 -0.86
C ILE A 190 3.09 -0.16 -0.52
N GLN A 191 3.88 -1.09 0.05
CA GLN A 191 5.27 -0.87 0.43
C GLN A 191 5.39 0.46 1.21
N SER A 192 6.34 1.32 0.84
CA SER A 192 6.63 2.57 1.53
C SER A 192 5.53 3.64 1.52
N ILE A 193 4.41 3.46 0.81
CA ILE A 193 3.21 4.30 1.01
C ILE A 193 2.66 4.12 2.43
N SER A 194 3.01 3.03 3.12
CA SER A 194 2.72 2.83 4.54
C SER A 194 3.19 4.01 5.41
N LYS A 195 4.33 4.63 5.07
CA LYS A 195 4.84 5.82 5.75
C LYS A 195 3.87 7.00 5.63
N SER A 196 3.28 7.16 4.46
CA SER A 196 2.26 8.19 4.20
C SER A 196 1.01 7.95 5.06
N LEU A 197 0.63 6.69 5.33
CA LEU A 197 -0.42 6.40 6.33
C LEU A 197 0.00 6.81 7.74
N THR A 198 1.25 6.56 8.14
CA THR A 198 1.80 7.02 9.43
C THR A 198 1.80 8.55 9.56
N SER A 199 2.04 9.29 8.47
CA SER A 199 1.93 10.75 8.44
C SER A 199 0.50 11.22 8.72
N LEU A 200 -0.49 10.59 8.09
CA LEU A 200 -1.90 10.92 8.34
C LEU A 200 -2.33 10.55 9.77
N ALA A 201 -1.90 9.39 10.28
CA ALA A 201 -2.14 8.97 11.66
C ALA A 201 -1.47 9.91 12.68
N THR A 202 -0.31 10.48 12.34
CA THR A 202 0.34 11.50 13.16
C THR A 202 -0.53 12.76 13.25
N GLY A 203 -1.09 13.19 12.12
CA GLY A 203 -2.02 14.32 12.07
C GLY A 203 -3.25 14.11 12.96
N THR A 204 -3.88 12.92 12.89
CA THR A 204 -5.00 12.62 13.78
C THR A 204 -4.58 12.56 15.26
N ALA A 205 -3.40 12.02 15.58
CA ALA A 205 -2.91 11.94 16.95
C ALA A 205 -2.64 13.33 17.54
N ILE A 206 -2.14 14.27 16.72
CA ILE A 206 -1.99 15.68 17.08
C ILE A 206 -3.36 16.32 17.31
N LYS A 207 -4.32 16.10 16.42
CA LYS A 207 -5.68 16.63 16.56
C LYS A 207 -6.37 16.16 17.85
N GLN A 208 -6.19 14.89 18.19
CA GLN A 208 -6.70 14.27 19.42
C GLN A 208 -5.88 14.66 20.66
N LYS A 209 -4.82 15.46 20.51
CA LYS A 209 -3.93 15.92 21.58
C LYS A 209 -3.14 14.80 22.27
N PHE A 210 -3.03 13.62 21.65
CA PHE A 210 -2.12 12.58 22.11
C PHE A 210 -0.65 12.99 21.90
N ILE A 211 -0.40 13.82 20.88
CA ILE A 211 0.90 14.41 20.57
C ILE A 211 0.72 15.94 20.56
N GLY A 212 1.62 16.67 21.23
CA GLY A 212 1.53 18.14 21.38
C GLY A 212 1.77 18.93 20.09
N GLY A 213 2.34 18.29 19.06
CA GLY A 213 2.64 18.86 17.75
C GLY A 213 3.90 18.24 17.15
N TYR A 214 4.24 18.61 15.92
CA TYR A 214 5.45 18.10 15.25
C TYR A 214 6.75 18.60 15.90
N GLN A 215 6.74 19.70 16.64
CA GLN A 215 7.92 20.17 17.39
C GLN A 215 8.09 19.52 18.77
N THR A 216 7.19 18.62 19.17
CA THR A 216 7.34 17.90 20.46
C THR A 216 8.60 17.05 20.44
N LYS A 217 9.36 17.08 21.54
CA LYS A 217 10.58 16.28 21.69
C LYS A 217 10.24 14.80 21.79
N ILE A 218 11.04 13.96 21.15
CA ILE A 218 10.88 12.49 21.21
C ILE A 218 10.98 11.99 22.65
N ALA A 219 11.89 12.57 23.46
CA ALA A 219 12.05 12.23 24.87
C ALA A 219 10.77 12.41 25.70
N ASP A 220 9.94 13.41 25.35
CA ASP A 220 8.68 13.68 26.05
C ASP A 220 7.57 12.70 25.64
N LEU A 221 7.67 12.15 24.42
CA LEU A 221 6.69 11.20 23.87
C LEU A 221 6.93 9.78 24.37
N ILE A 222 8.19 9.39 24.59
CA ILE A 222 8.59 8.05 24.99
C ILE A 222 9.61 8.06 26.14
N PRO A 223 9.20 8.48 27.36
CA PRO A 223 10.11 8.64 28.49
C PRO A 223 10.80 7.35 28.95
N SER A 224 10.25 6.18 28.61
CA SER A 224 10.88 4.87 28.87
C SER A 224 12.24 4.71 28.18
N TYR A 225 12.49 5.42 27.07
CA TYR A 225 13.76 5.40 26.33
C TYR A 225 14.63 6.64 26.62
N SER A 226 14.34 7.40 27.68
CA SER A 226 15.06 8.64 28.03
C SER A 226 16.58 8.47 28.18
N LYS A 227 17.07 7.26 28.50
CA LYS A 227 18.51 6.95 28.54
C LYS A 227 19.19 7.01 27.18
N LEU A 228 18.47 6.67 26.10
CA LEU A 228 18.96 6.72 24.73
C LEU A 228 18.80 8.11 24.11
N LEU A 229 17.98 8.97 24.71
CA LEU A 229 17.62 10.30 24.23
C LEU A 229 18.35 11.41 24.99
N GLN A 230 19.64 11.22 25.24
CA GLN A 230 20.51 12.17 25.95
C GLN A 230 21.40 12.94 24.96
N ASN A 231 22.13 13.94 25.47
CA ASN A 231 23.09 14.74 24.69
C ASN A 231 22.45 15.32 23.42
N GLU A 232 23.05 15.13 22.25
CA GLU A 232 22.53 15.60 20.96
C GLU A 232 21.13 15.06 20.66
N LYS A 233 20.84 13.81 21.06
CA LYS A 233 19.53 13.18 20.86
C LYS A 233 18.41 13.79 21.71
N SER A 234 18.75 14.54 22.77
CA SER A 234 17.77 15.22 23.64
C SER A 234 16.99 16.36 22.95
N GLN A 235 17.48 16.81 21.78
CA GLN A 235 16.84 17.82 20.96
C GLN A 235 16.08 17.23 19.76
N LEU A 236 16.03 15.90 19.63
CA LEU A 236 15.24 15.28 18.58
C LEU A 236 13.76 15.55 18.80
N THR A 237 13.11 16.06 17.76
CA THR A 237 11.67 16.33 17.72
C THR A 237 10.98 15.38 16.74
N LEU A 238 9.66 15.30 16.83
CA LEU A 238 8.86 14.56 15.86
C LEU A 238 9.06 15.06 14.42
N HIS A 239 9.32 16.36 14.23
CA HIS A 239 9.69 16.96 12.95
C HIS A 239 10.91 16.29 12.33
N HIS A 240 11.98 16.07 13.10
CA HIS A 240 13.18 15.39 12.61
C HIS A 240 12.88 13.95 12.17
N PHE A 241 11.94 13.27 12.83
CA PHE A 241 11.54 11.91 12.46
C PHE A 241 10.66 11.87 11.22
N LEU A 242 9.70 12.81 11.11
CA LEU A 242 8.78 12.89 9.98
C LEU A 242 9.47 13.36 8.69
N SER A 243 10.43 14.27 8.79
CA SER A 243 11.19 14.82 7.65
C SER A 243 12.39 13.95 7.23
N MET A 244 12.60 12.78 7.85
CA MET A 244 13.79 11.94 7.64
C MET A 244 15.12 12.67 7.95
N GLY A 245 15.08 13.63 8.87
CA GLY A 245 16.17 14.53 9.24
C GLY A 245 16.75 14.28 10.64
N ALA A 246 16.58 13.10 11.22
CA ALA A 246 17.05 12.81 12.58
C ALA A 246 18.57 12.69 12.69
N GLY A 247 19.27 12.45 11.57
CA GLY A 247 20.73 12.34 11.52
C GLY A 247 21.32 11.11 12.22
N LEU A 248 20.50 10.11 12.57
CA LEU A 248 20.94 8.85 13.16
C LEU A 248 21.63 7.98 12.12
N ASN A 249 22.75 7.34 12.47
CA ASN A 249 23.52 6.51 11.54
C ASN A 249 22.67 5.37 10.93
N TRP A 250 22.28 5.53 9.66
CA TRP A 250 21.37 4.63 8.97
C TRP A 250 21.64 4.51 7.47
N ASP A 251 21.85 3.30 6.99
CA ASP A 251 22.01 3.02 5.57
C ASP A 251 21.21 1.78 5.19
N GLU A 252 19.98 1.99 4.70
CA GLU A 252 19.10 0.92 4.22
C GLU A 252 19.17 0.69 2.70
N TRP A 253 20.08 1.37 1.98
CA TRP A 253 20.14 1.32 0.52
C TRP A 253 21.40 0.63 -0.03
N SER A 254 22.53 0.69 0.69
CA SER A 254 23.78 0.06 0.20
C SER A 254 23.72 -1.47 0.16
N ILE A 255 22.89 -2.08 1.02
CA ILE A 255 22.64 -3.52 1.05
C ILE A 255 21.21 -3.74 0.55
N PRO A 256 20.92 -4.69 -0.37
CA PRO A 256 19.54 -4.98 -0.81
C PRO A 256 18.60 -5.34 0.35
N TYR A 257 17.33 -4.95 0.30
CA TYR A 257 16.35 -5.20 1.36
C TYR A 257 16.13 -6.69 1.65
N GLU A 258 16.29 -7.55 0.64
CA GLU A 258 16.14 -9.01 0.75
C GLU A 258 17.33 -9.65 1.48
N ASN A 259 18.43 -8.93 1.65
CA ASN A 259 19.59 -9.43 2.37
C ASN A 259 19.36 -9.30 3.89
N PRO A 260 19.51 -10.38 4.67
CA PRO A 260 19.30 -10.34 6.12
C PRO A 260 20.27 -9.42 6.87
N ASN A 261 21.39 -9.01 6.24
CA ASN A 261 22.32 -8.04 6.82
C ASN A 261 21.93 -6.57 6.55
N ASN A 262 20.88 -6.31 5.76
CA ASN A 262 20.35 -4.97 5.61
C ASN A 262 19.85 -4.46 6.96
N VAL A 263 20.16 -3.20 7.28
CA VAL A 263 19.84 -2.61 8.57
C VAL A 263 18.33 -2.60 8.89
N ARG A 264 17.48 -2.45 7.86
CA ARG A 264 16.03 -2.53 7.96
C ARG A 264 15.58 -3.96 8.29
N ALA A 265 16.18 -4.98 7.68
CA ALA A 265 15.87 -6.37 7.99
C ALA A 265 16.25 -6.73 9.44
N ILE A 266 17.41 -6.26 9.91
CA ILE A 266 17.85 -6.44 11.31
C ILE A 266 16.91 -5.72 12.28
N GLU A 267 16.49 -4.50 11.96
CA GLU A 267 15.52 -3.76 12.78
C GLU A 267 14.19 -4.52 12.89
N MET A 268 13.63 -4.97 11.77
CA MET A 268 12.32 -5.65 11.75
C MET A 268 12.36 -6.99 12.51
N ALA A 269 13.53 -7.61 12.62
CA ALA A 269 13.77 -8.82 13.39
C ALA A 269 14.10 -8.57 14.87
N SER A 270 14.31 -7.31 15.29
CA SER A 270 14.60 -6.96 16.68
C SER A 270 13.37 -7.15 17.58
N LEU A 271 13.60 -7.62 18.81
CA LEU A 271 12.56 -7.71 19.84
C LEU A 271 12.18 -6.34 20.41
N ASP A 272 13.10 -5.37 20.38
CA ASP A 272 12.81 -3.96 20.61
C ASP A 272 13.38 -3.13 19.43
N PRO A 273 12.59 -2.95 18.35
CA PRO A 273 13.02 -2.16 17.21
C PRO A 273 13.14 -0.67 17.56
N VAL A 274 12.42 -0.17 18.56
CA VAL A 274 12.51 1.24 18.98
C VAL A 274 13.85 1.50 19.65
N GLU A 275 14.29 0.64 20.58
CA GLU A 275 15.63 0.68 21.16
C GLU A 275 16.70 0.56 20.06
N PHE A 276 16.56 -0.39 19.14
CA PHE A 276 17.50 -0.58 18.02
C PHE A 276 17.72 0.70 17.20
N ILE A 277 16.67 1.50 17.00
CA ILE A 277 16.78 2.79 16.29
C ILE A 277 17.40 3.86 17.19
N LEU A 278 16.90 4.01 18.42
CA LEU A 278 17.33 5.09 19.31
C LEU A 278 18.75 4.90 19.86
N ASP A 279 19.29 3.69 19.87
CA ASP A 279 20.66 3.40 20.30
C ASP A 279 21.72 3.91 19.29
N ARG A 280 21.36 4.07 18.02
CA ARG A 280 22.28 4.49 16.95
C ARG A 280 22.93 5.84 17.17
N ASP A 281 24.22 5.95 16.91
CA ASP A 281 24.93 7.23 16.99
C ASP A 281 24.34 8.30 16.07
N VAL A 282 24.49 9.56 16.47
CA VAL A 282 24.20 10.71 15.59
C VAL A 282 25.38 10.84 14.62
N ALA A 283 25.13 10.57 13.34
CA ALA A 283 26.12 10.68 12.28
C ALA A 283 26.25 12.11 11.74
N VAL A 284 25.14 12.85 11.72
CA VAL A 284 25.05 14.23 11.25
C VAL A 284 24.10 15.03 12.13
N GLN A 285 24.28 16.35 12.17
CA GLN A 285 23.44 17.22 12.98
C GLN A 285 21.95 17.06 12.60
N PRO A 286 21.03 16.86 13.57
CA PRO A 286 19.60 16.77 13.26
C PRO A 286 19.09 18.01 12.53
N GLY A 287 18.24 17.80 11.53
CA GLY A 287 17.62 18.84 10.71
C GLY A 287 18.51 19.43 9.62
N THR A 288 19.69 18.88 9.34
CA THR A 288 20.61 19.42 8.30
C THR A 288 20.75 18.55 7.07
N GLN A 289 20.39 17.27 7.13
CA GLN A 289 20.51 16.35 6.01
C GLN A 289 19.35 15.37 5.96
N PHE A 290 18.80 15.15 4.76
CA PHE A 290 17.84 14.09 4.49
C PHE A 290 18.54 12.72 4.45
N GLN A 291 18.01 11.75 5.19
CA GLN A 291 18.43 10.37 5.12
C GLN A 291 17.22 9.45 5.25
N TYR A 292 16.83 8.82 4.14
CA TYR A 292 15.68 7.93 4.11
C TYR A 292 15.86 6.77 5.10
N ASN A 293 14.97 6.69 6.10
CA ASN A 293 15.14 5.80 7.24
C ASN A 293 13.78 5.22 7.68
N GLY A 294 13.53 3.94 7.35
CA GLY A 294 12.32 3.23 7.76
C GLY A 294 12.20 3.07 9.28
N GLY A 295 13.32 3.01 9.98
CA GLY A 295 13.36 2.91 11.45
C GLY A 295 12.74 4.10 12.17
N LEU A 296 12.95 5.33 11.67
CA LEU A 296 12.29 6.52 12.24
C LEU A 296 10.76 6.39 12.19
N VAL A 297 10.23 5.79 11.13
CA VAL A 297 8.79 5.57 10.95
C VAL A 297 8.26 4.52 11.94
N THR A 298 9.03 3.45 12.21
CA THR A 298 8.69 2.49 13.28
C THR A 298 8.54 3.20 14.62
N VAL A 299 9.47 4.07 14.98
CA VAL A 299 9.41 4.84 16.23
C VAL A 299 8.18 5.75 16.27
N VAL A 300 7.84 6.43 15.17
CA VAL A 300 6.63 7.26 15.10
C VAL A 300 5.36 6.42 15.26
N GLY A 301 5.28 5.26 14.61
CA GLY A 301 4.15 4.34 14.75
C GLY A 301 3.95 3.84 16.18
N ASP A 302 5.04 3.46 16.86
CA ASP A 302 5.01 3.04 18.26
C ASP A 302 4.66 4.20 19.22
N ILE A 303 5.19 5.40 18.98
CA ILE A 303 4.80 6.62 19.71
C ILE A 303 3.29 6.82 19.63
N ILE A 304 2.71 6.77 18.43
CA ILE A 304 1.27 6.98 18.23
C ILE A 304 0.50 5.95 19.07
N ALA A 305 0.81 4.66 18.93
CA ALA A 305 0.13 3.59 19.65
C ALA A 305 0.20 3.76 21.18
N LYS A 306 1.39 4.03 21.72
CA LYS A 306 1.60 4.23 23.16
C LYS A 306 0.86 5.47 23.67
N LYS A 307 0.92 6.59 22.94
CA LYS A 307 0.25 7.84 23.34
C LYS A 307 -1.28 7.75 23.26
N SER A 308 -1.82 6.93 22.36
CA SER A 308 -3.26 6.63 22.28
C SER A 308 -3.69 5.45 23.15
N SER A 309 -2.76 4.77 23.84
CA SER A 309 -3.03 3.55 24.62
C SER A 309 -3.66 2.41 23.81
N THR A 310 -3.30 2.30 22.53
CA THR A 310 -3.65 1.16 21.66
C THR A 310 -2.49 0.17 21.61
N LYS A 311 -2.77 -1.08 21.22
CA LYS A 311 -1.71 -2.12 21.22
C LYS A 311 -0.66 -1.86 20.14
N ASN A 312 -1.08 -1.34 19.00
CA ASN A 312 -0.25 -1.08 17.84
C ASN A 312 -0.84 0.08 17.00
N LEU A 313 -0.20 0.43 15.88
CA LEU A 313 -0.63 1.52 15.01
C LEU A 313 -1.90 1.18 14.21
N ALA A 314 -2.13 -0.09 13.87
CA ALA A 314 -3.34 -0.52 13.16
C ALA A 314 -4.58 -0.38 14.05
N ASP A 315 -4.50 -0.78 15.32
CA ASP A 315 -5.54 -0.57 16.34
C ASP A 315 -5.84 0.94 16.53
N TYR A 316 -4.80 1.79 16.49
CA TYR A 316 -5.00 3.24 16.50
C TYR A 316 -5.75 3.72 15.26
N TRP A 317 -5.37 3.25 14.08
CA TRP A 317 -6.05 3.61 12.84
C TRP A 317 -7.55 3.32 12.94
N GLN A 318 -7.92 2.09 13.31
CA GLN A 318 -9.31 1.65 13.45
C GLN A 318 -10.11 2.48 14.47
N SER A 319 -9.49 2.82 15.61
CA SER A 319 -10.17 3.55 16.69
C SER A 319 -10.15 5.07 16.53
N SER A 320 -9.38 5.60 15.58
CA SER A 320 -9.23 7.03 15.35
C SER A 320 -10.20 7.56 14.28
N PRO A 321 -10.43 8.89 14.21
CA PRO A 321 -11.32 9.48 13.21
C PRO A 321 -10.96 9.16 11.76
N ILE A 322 -9.71 8.78 11.45
CA ILE A 322 -9.32 8.43 10.08
C ILE A 322 -9.98 7.13 9.58
N ASN A 323 -10.51 6.30 10.47
CA ASN A 323 -11.33 5.14 10.09
C ASN A 323 -12.58 5.54 9.29
N ALA A 324 -12.98 6.82 9.27
CA ALA A 324 -14.01 7.35 8.37
C ALA A 324 -13.72 7.11 6.87
N LEU A 325 -12.46 6.87 6.48
CA LEU A 325 -12.11 6.44 5.12
C LEU A 325 -12.67 5.04 4.79
N CYS A 326 -13.03 4.25 5.80
CA CYS A 326 -13.71 2.97 5.66
C CYS A 326 -12.99 2.03 4.69
N PHE A 327 -11.72 1.75 4.98
CA PHE A 327 -10.95 0.79 4.19
C PHE A 327 -11.59 -0.59 4.26
N ARG A 328 -11.44 -1.40 3.20
CA ARG A 328 -11.79 -2.83 3.24
C ARG A 328 -10.59 -3.64 2.83
N ASN A 329 -10.46 -4.82 3.42
CA ASN A 329 -9.34 -5.72 3.19
C ASN A 329 -8.00 -4.98 3.29
N ALA A 330 -7.84 -4.13 4.30
CA ALA A 330 -6.61 -3.39 4.52
C ALA A 330 -5.94 -3.92 5.78
N TYR A 331 -4.64 -4.18 5.70
CA TYR A 331 -3.88 -4.85 6.75
C TYR A 331 -2.53 -4.16 6.92
N MET A 332 -1.92 -4.35 8.09
CA MET A 332 -0.56 -3.93 8.36
C MET A 332 0.17 -5.06 9.08
N SER A 333 1.31 -5.46 8.52
CA SER A 333 2.14 -6.50 9.11
C SER A 333 2.77 -6.02 10.42
N MET A 334 3.17 -6.95 11.28
CA MET A 334 3.98 -6.68 12.47
C MET A 334 5.47 -6.94 12.23
N GLN A 335 6.29 -6.33 13.08
CA GLN A 335 7.69 -6.68 13.28
C GLN A 335 7.84 -7.68 14.44
N ALA A 336 9.01 -8.29 14.60
CA ALA A 336 9.25 -9.32 15.61
C ALA A 336 8.99 -8.85 17.05
N GLY A 337 9.25 -7.57 17.36
CA GLY A 337 8.94 -6.96 18.65
C GLY A 337 7.47 -6.65 18.91
N GLY A 338 6.55 -7.03 18.01
CA GLY A 338 5.10 -6.81 18.17
C GLY A 338 4.63 -5.39 17.85
N VAL A 339 5.51 -4.52 17.32
CA VAL A 339 5.13 -3.21 16.78
C VAL A 339 4.66 -3.34 15.33
N SER A 340 3.80 -2.43 14.87
CA SER A 340 3.40 -2.38 13.46
C SER A 340 4.59 -2.09 12.56
N ASN A 341 4.65 -2.74 11.40
CA ASN A 341 5.57 -2.39 10.32
C ASN A 341 5.10 -1.12 9.59
N ALA A 342 5.11 0.00 10.30
CA ALA A 342 4.62 1.30 9.85
C ALA A 342 5.35 1.83 8.60
N ALA A 343 6.59 1.39 8.38
CA ALA A 343 7.41 1.88 7.29
C ALA A 343 7.09 1.27 5.92
N GLY A 344 6.50 0.06 5.87
CA GLY A 344 6.31 -0.64 4.60
C GLY A 344 5.38 -1.86 4.61
N GLY A 345 4.78 -2.19 5.74
CA GLY A 345 4.03 -3.43 5.91
C GLY A 345 2.54 -3.34 5.60
N ALA A 346 2.03 -2.23 5.09
CA ALA A 346 0.62 -2.09 4.78
C ALA A 346 0.23 -2.71 3.43
N TYR A 347 -0.97 -3.27 3.42
CA TYR A 347 -1.66 -3.84 2.28
C TYR A 347 -3.02 -3.18 2.19
N MET A 348 -3.43 -2.75 0.99
CA MET A 348 -4.76 -2.18 0.78
C MET A 348 -5.20 -2.30 -0.66
N ARG A 349 -6.52 -2.20 -0.88
CA ARG A 349 -7.11 -2.19 -2.21
C ARG A 349 -6.73 -0.89 -2.94
N PRO A 350 -6.60 -0.92 -4.27
CA PRO A 350 -6.32 0.30 -5.06
C PRO A 350 -7.36 1.41 -4.87
N ARG A 351 -8.63 1.07 -4.66
CA ARG A 351 -9.67 2.05 -4.32
C ARG A 351 -9.40 2.73 -2.97
N ASP A 352 -8.87 2.03 -1.98
CA ASP A 352 -8.56 2.61 -0.67
C ASP A 352 -7.27 3.49 -0.73
N MET A 353 -6.33 3.17 -1.63
CA MET A 353 -5.21 4.06 -1.97
C MET A 353 -5.69 5.40 -2.54
N LEU A 354 -6.69 5.39 -3.43
CA LEU A 354 -7.28 6.64 -3.91
C LEU A 354 -7.90 7.44 -2.76
N LYS A 355 -8.52 6.80 -1.75
CA LYS A 355 -9.16 7.52 -0.64
C LYS A 355 -8.12 8.26 0.20
N VAL A 356 -6.95 7.67 0.38
CA VAL A 356 -5.78 8.31 1.00
C VAL A 356 -5.40 9.57 0.22
N GLY A 357 -5.22 9.47 -1.10
CA GLY A 357 -4.90 10.62 -1.94
C GLY A 357 -6.01 11.67 -1.97
N GLN A 358 -7.28 11.26 -1.90
CA GLN A 358 -8.42 12.16 -1.88
C GLN A 358 -8.54 12.93 -0.57
N LEU A 359 -8.21 12.30 0.57
CA LEU A 359 -8.09 12.98 1.86
C LEU A 359 -6.99 14.05 1.82
N VAL A 360 -5.85 13.74 1.20
CA VAL A 360 -4.75 14.70 0.98
C VAL A 360 -5.23 15.86 0.09
N ALA A 361 -5.87 15.56 -1.03
CA ALA A 361 -6.39 16.58 -1.95
C ALA A 361 -7.44 17.51 -1.31
N GLN A 362 -8.09 17.06 -0.24
CA GLN A 362 -9.14 17.80 0.50
C GLN A 362 -8.63 18.42 1.81
N ASP A 363 -7.31 18.59 1.98
CA ASP A 363 -6.70 19.12 3.22
C ASP A 363 -7.21 18.38 4.49
N GLY A 364 -7.33 17.06 4.41
CA GLY A 364 -7.75 16.25 5.54
C GLY A 364 -9.24 16.34 5.89
N VAL A 365 -10.08 16.89 5.01
CA VAL A 365 -11.54 16.81 5.09
C VAL A 365 -12.02 15.58 4.33
N TRP A 366 -12.93 14.82 4.91
CA TRP A 366 -13.56 13.66 4.29
C TRP A 366 -15.06 13.69 4.54
N GLN A 367 -15.88 13.60 3.49
CA GLN A 367 -17.34 13.63 3.58
C GLN A 367 -17.89 14.78 4.46
N GLN A 368 -17.33 15.99 4.30
CA GLN A 368 -17.65 17.20 5.09
C GLN A 368 -17.17 17.20 6.54
N GLU A 369 -16.56 16.12 7.02
CA GLU A 369 -15.93 16.06 8.33
C GLU A 369 -14.43 16.32 8.20
N ARG A 370 -13.92 17.29 8.96
CA ARG A 370 -12.48 17.46 9.08
C ARG A 370 -11.93 16.29 9.90
N ILE A 371 -11.00 15.52 9.35
CA ILE A 371 -10.33 14.38 10.00
C ILE A 371 -8.97 14.82 10.55
N LEU A 372 -8.18 15.55 9.76
CA LEU A 372 -6.87 16.06 10.17
C LEU A 372 -6.95 17.51 10.69
N PRO A 373 -5.95 18.02 11.43
CA PRO A 373 -5.85 19.45 11.71
C PRO A 373 -5.84 20.26 10.41
N GLU A 374 -6.44 21.44 10.43
CA GLU A 374 -6.32 22.39 9.33
C GLU A 374 -4.85 22.74 9.06
N GLY A 375 -4.44 22.72 7.79
CA GLY A 375 -3.06 22.97 7.38
C GLY A 375 -2.09 21.82 7.67
N TRP A 376 -2.56 20.67 8.18
CA TRP A 376 -1.68 19.51 8.36
C TRP A 376 -1.17 18.97 7.03
N ILE A 377 -2.01 18.95 5.97
CA ILE A 377 -1.57 18.48 4.66
C ILE A 377 -0.56 19.44 4.03
N GLU A 378 -0.83 20.74 4.08
CA GLU A 378 0.13 21.76 3.63
C GLU A 378 1.47 21.60 4.36
N ARG A 379 1.44 21.42 5.69
CA ARG A 379 2.64 21.18 6.48
C ARG A 379 3.33 19.87 6.13
N SER A 380 2.58 18.78 5.94
CA SER A 380 3.15 17.47 5.64
C SER A 380 3.69 17.36 4.21
N THR A 381 3.36 18.30 3.34
CA THR A 381 3.79 18.36 1.93
C THR A 381 4.67 19.57 1.64
N GLU A 382 5.25 20.19 2.68
CA GLU A 382 6.26 21.24 2.57
C GLU A 382 7.65 20.63 2.28
N LYS A 383 8.47 21.33 1.49
CA LYS A 383 9.85 20.94 1.18
C LYS A 383 10.75 21.29 2.38
N TYR A 384 11.21 20.31 3.14
CA TYR A 384 12.04 20.54 4.35
C TYR A 384 13.53 20.41 4.14
N LEU A 385 13.94 19.33 3.47
CA LEU A 385 15.33 18.96 3.26
C LEU A 385 15.49 18.52 1.81
N ASP A 386 16.60 18.91 1.20
CA ASP A 386 16.95 18.47 -0.14
C ASP A 386 17.24 16.97 -0.10
N THR A 387 16.67 16.23 -1.06
CA THR A 387 16.96 14.80 -1.20
C THR A 387 18.25 14.63 -2.01
N ASN A 388 18.72 13.39 -2.16
CA ASN A 388 19.87 13.09 -3.01
C ASN A 388 19.53 13.18 -4.53
N ASP A 389 18.26 13.41 -4.88
CA ASP A 389 17.78 13.58 -6.25
C ASP A 389 17.43 15.05 -6.50
N THR A 390 17.95 15.63 -7.58
CA THR A 390 17.96 17.08 -7.83
C THR A 390 16.57 17.68 -8.13
N ASP A 391 15.57 16.86 -8.41
CA ASP A 391 14.22 17.31 -8.79
C ASP A 391 13.11 16.75 -7.88
N VAL A 392 13.51 16.17 -6.74
CA VAL A 392 12.59 15.56 -5.77
C VAL A 392 12.87 16.09 -4.38
N SER A 393 11.82 16.60 -3.73
CA SER A 393 11.84 17.03 -2.33
C SER A 393 11.05 16.07 -1.46
N TYR A 394 11.22 16.18 -0.14
CA TYR A 394 10.53 15.35 0.83
C TYR A 394 9.88 16.17 1.94
N GLY A 395 8.64 15.80 2.27
CA GLY A 395 7.85 16.34 3.37
C GLY A 395 7.78 15.40 4.56
N TYR A 396 6.64 15.36 5.25
CA TYR A 396 6.36 14.38 6.29
C TYR A 396 5.83 13.08 5.67
N TYR A 397 6.75 12.25 5.21
CA TYR A 397 6.49 10.97 4.53
C TYR A 397 5.76 11.09 3.18
N TRP A 398 5.97 12.21 2.49
CA TRP A 398 5.49 12.47 1.13
C TRP A 398 6.65 12.91 0.25
N TRP A 399 6.73 12.37 -0.96
CA TRP A 399 7.63 12.83 -2.00
C TRP A 399 6.95 13.95 -2.78
N LEU A 400 7.73 14.93 -3.23
CA LEU A 400 7.23 16.14 -3.88
C LEU A 400 8.07 16.39 -5.12
N SER A 401 7.42 16.54 -6.27
CA SER A 401 8.09 17.00 -7.48
C SER A 401 7.13 17.81 -8.34
N ASP A 402 7.68 18.48 -9.33
CA ASP A 402 6.94 19.34 -10.24
C ASP A 402 6.92 18.67 -11.63
N ALA A 403 5.78 18.76 -12.34
CA ALA A 403 5.60 18.26 -13.69
C ALA A 403 5.35 19.41 -14.66
N GLU A 404 6.15 19.51 -15.71
CA GLU A 404 6.05 20.55 -16.74
C GLU A 404 5.22 20.06 -17.92
N VAL A 405 4.02 20.62 -18.10
CA VAL A 405 3.10 20.24 -19.18
C VAL A 405 2.60 21.48 -19.91
N ASN A 406 2.82 21.54 -21.23
CA ASN A 406 2.40 22.65 -22.09
C ASN A 406 2.85 24.05 -21.60
N GLY A 407 4.05 24.14 -21.01
CA GLY A 407 4.61 25.38 -20.47
C GLY A 407 4.00 25.83 -19.14
N LYS A 408 3.26 24.94 -18.46
CA LYS A 408 2.75 25.14 -17.11
C LYS A 408 3.33 24.06 -16.18
N THR A 409 3.82 24.52 -15.03
CA THR A 409 4.23 23.67 -13.92
C THR A 409 3.01 23.22 -13.11
N TYR A 410 2.98 21.94 -12.74
CA TYR A 410 2.02 21.35 -11.83
C TYR A 410 2.76 20.67 -10.68
N SER A 411 2.50 21.09 -9.45
CA SER A 411 3.06 20.42 -8.28
C SER A 411 2.34 19.11 -8.00
N VAL A 412 3.11 18.05 -7.79
CA VAL A 412 2.58 16.71 -7.54
C VAL A 412 3.12 16.17 -6.22
N THR A 413 2.19 15.77 -5.35
CA THR A 413 2.50 15.07 -4.10
C THR A 413 2.36 13.58 -4.30
N TYR A 414 3.37 12.82 -3.89
CA TYR A 414 3.41 11.36 -4.05
C TYR A 414 3.60 10.62 -2.73
N GLY A 415 2.80 9.56 -2.54
CA GLY A 415 3.20 8.38 -1.79
C GLY A 415 3.84 7.39 -2.76
N LEU A 416 5.10 7.02 -2.53
CA LEU A 416 5.83 6.08 -3.38
C LEU A 416 6.25 4.84 -2.61
N GLY A 417 6.03 3.68 -3.21
CA GLY A 417 6.44 2.37 -2.71
C GLY A 417 7.37 1.65 -3.69
N TYR A 418 8.32 0.89 -3.15
CA TYR A 418 9.19 0.03 -3.94
C TYR A 418 8.37 -0.93 -4.82
N GLY A 419 8.87 -1.28 -6.00
CA GLY A 419 8.08 -2.08 -6.96
C GLY A 419 7.07 -1.28 -7.80
N GLY A 420 6.94 0.03 -7.57
CA GLY A 420 6.10 0.91 -8.39
C GLY A 420 4.71 1.20 -7.85
N GLN A 421 4.57 1.19 -6.52
CA GLN A 421 3.34 1.62 -5.87
C GLN A 421 3.29 3.14 -5.90
N ILE A 422 2.18 3.72 -6.33
CA ILE A 422 2.02 5.17 -6.45
C ILE A 422 0.66 5.57 -5.90
N VAL A 423 0.65 6.59 -5.05
CA VAL A 423 -0.48 7.50 -4.87
C VAL A 423 0.02 8.88 -5.28
N ALA A 424 -0.58 9.51 -6.29
CA ALA A 424 -0.20 10.84 -6.74
C ALA A 424 -1.38 11.80 -6.63
N VAL A 425 -1.12 13.03 -6.21
CA VAL A 425 -2.14 14.08 -6.05
C VAL A 425 -1.69 15.34 -6.78
N VAL A 426 -2.56 15.85 -7.66
CA VAL A 426 -2.38 17.13 -8.36
C VAL A 426 -3.53 18.05 -7.94
N ASN A 427 -3.31 18.84 -6.89
CA ASN A 427 -4.36 19.65 -6.26
C ASN A 427 -5.02 20.63 -7.25
N GLU A 428 -4.22 21.28 -8.10
CA GLU A 428 -4.68 22.26 -9.08
C GLU A 428 -5.65 21.66 -10.12
N LEU A 429 -5.59 20.33 -10.29
CA LEU A 429 -6.47 19.58 -11.18
C LEU A 429 -7.49 18.74 -10.41
N ASN A 430 -7.55 18.80 -9.08
CA ASN A 430 -8.34 17.87 -8.24
C ASN A 430 -8.19 16.41 -8.69
N LEU A 431 -6.96 16.01 -9.00
CA LEU A 431 -6.65 14.72 -9.59
C LEU A 431 -5.93 13.84 -8.57
N VAL A 432 -6.39 12.60 -8.43
CA VAL A 432 -5.76 11.58 -7.59
C VAL A 432 -5.55 10.32 -8.41
N VAL A 433 -4.35 9.76 -8.37
CA VAL A 433 -3.98 8.56 -9.12
C VAL A 433 -3.50 7.52 -8.13
N ALA A 434 -3.93 6.27 -8.30
CA ALA A 434 -3.39 5.12 -7.60
C ALA A 434 -2.89 4.11 -8.62
N ARG A 435 -1.67 3.59 -8.41
CA ARG A 435 -1.10 2.49 -9.17
C ARG A 435 -0.50 1.47 -8.22
N THR A 436 -0.74 0.20 -8.49
CA THR A 436 -0.01 -0.92 -7.88
C THR A 436 0.76 -1.66 -8.96
N ALA A 437 1.90 -2.20 -8.59
CA ALA A 437 2.77 -2.93 -9.51
C ALA A 437 3.74 -3.87 -8.77
N TRP A 438 4.36 -4.78 -9.49
CA TRP A 438 5.51 -5.55 -9.01
C TRP A 438 6.70 -5.42 -9.95
N GLN A 439 7.17 -4.18 -10.14
CA GLN A 439 8.34 -3.88 -10.97
C GLN A 439 9.60 -3.70 -10.12
N MET A 440 10.32 -4.80 -9.89
CA MET A 440 11.57 -4.81 -9.11
C MET A 440 12.81 -4.50 -9.96
N ALA A 441 12.67 -4.46 -11.28
CA ALA A 441 13.76 -4.14 -12.20
C ALA A 441 13.79 -2.62 -12.48
N GLY A 442 14.65 -1.91 -11.75
CA GLY A 442 14.92 -0.48 -11.98
C GLY A 442 13.92 0.47 -11.33
N PRO A 443 14.14 1.80 -11.48
CA PRO A 443 13.26 2.80 -10.89
C PRO A 443 11.90 2.83 -11.61
N THR A 444 10.84 3.14 -10.86
CA THR A 444 9.52 3.37 -11.45
C THR A 444 9.49 4.77 -12.06
N PRO A 445 9.13 4.95 -13.35
CA PRO A 445 9.09 6.26 -13.99
C PRO A 445 7.79 7.03 -13.67
N TYR A 446 7.62 7.37 -12.39
CA TYR A 446 6.40 7.98 -11.85
C TYR A 446 6.24 9.45 -12.25
N GLN A 447 7.34 10.20 -12.41
CA GLN A 447 7.30 11.59 -12.89
C GLN A 447 6.86 11.62 -14.35
N GLU A 448 7.46 10.78 -15.19
CA GLU A 448 7.11 10.65 -16.60
C GLU A 448 5.68 10.13 -16.78
N MET A 449 5.18 9.26 -15.90
CA MET A 449 3.77 8.85 -15.95
C MET A 449 2.85 10.06 -15.79
N MET A 450 3.16 10.94 -14.83
CA MET A 450 2.37 12.13 -14.58
C MET A 450 2.52 13.17 -15.70
N GLN A 451 3.75 13.41 -16.16
CA GLN A 451 4.08 14.43 -17.14
C GLN A 451 3.69 14.05 -18.58
N ASP A 452 3.88 12.79 -18.98
CA ASP A 452 3.69 12.36 -20.38
C ASP A 452 2.27 11.87 -20.65
N TYR A 453 1.57 11.35 -19.64
CA TYR A 453 0.26 10.71 -19.82
C TYR A 453 -0.84 11.36 -18.98
N ILE A 454 -0.71 11.34 -17.66
CA ILE A 454 -1.83 11.64 -16.77
C ILE A 454 -2.21 13.13 -16.85
N ILE A 455 -1.30 14.06 -16.54
CA ILE A 455 -1.61 15.50 -16.56
C ILE A 455 -2.00 15.99 -17.96
N PRO A 456 -1.31 15.60 -19.05
CA PRO A 456 -1.76 15.94 -20.41
C PRO A 456 -3.18 15.49 -20.71
N ALA A 457 -3.58 14.29 -20.26
CA ALA A 457 -4.92 13.77 -20.52
C ALA A 457 -6.04 14.62 -19.90
N PHE A 458 -5.78 15.28 -18.78
CA PHE A 458 -6.78 16.09 -18.07
C PHE A 458 -6.61 17.61 -18.27
N THR A 459 -5.63 18.04 -19.08
CA THR A 459 -5.37 19.46 -19.40
C THR A 459 -5.55 19.79 -20.87
N SER A 460 -5.48 18.79 -21.76
CA SER A 460 -5.60 18.95 -23.21
C SER A 460 -7.05 18.85 -23.72
N VAL A 461 -8.03 18.99 -22.83
CA VAL A 461 -9.45 18.84 -23.14
C VAL A 461 -10.03 20.22 -23.41
N GLU A 462 -10.23 20.56 -24.69
CA GLU A 462 -11.07 21.70 -25.09
C GLU A 462 -12.58 21.37 -25.03
#